data_AF-A0A2P2FEV4-F1
#
_entry.id   AF-A0A2P2FEV4-F1
#
_cell.length_a   1.000
_cell.length_b   1.000
_cell.length_c   1.000
_cell.angle_alpha   90.00
_cell.angle_beta   90.00
_cell.angle_gamma   90.00
#
_symmetry.space_group_name_H-M   'P 1'
#
loop_
_entity.id
_entity.type
_entity.pdbx_description
1 polymer ?
#
loop_
_entity_poly.entity_id
_entity_poly.type
_entity_poly.pdbx_seq_one_letter_code
_entity_poly.pdbx_strand_id
1 'polypeptide(L)'
;MGWRQLKKTARRELNCGPHSFGEVQRFFLRHPCVDLDRMMVTVDDGAGNTIAVSVAWVQMPRASEASDLKRLVDKDGTGNVVLFGEAPPGSRFTGKNYDSRLAKKLVVIAESAPASGRPSEATLETAVDVAVEFPAP
;
A
#
# COMPACT_ATOMS: atom_id res chain seq x y z
N MET A 1 15.21 4.26 14.26
CA MET A 1 14.99 3.11 13.36
C MET A 1 15.84 3.30 12.12
N GLY A 2 16.71 2.33 11.79
CA GLY A 2 17.63 2.43 10.66
C GLY A 2 17.31 1.33 9.66
N TRP A 3 16.81 1.72 8.49
CA TRP A 3 16.38 0.86 7.37
C TRP A 3 17.59 0.14 6.74
N ARG A 4 18.18 -0.80 7.47
CA ARG A 4 19.51 -1.35 7.16
C ARG A 4 19.50 -2.42 6.06
N GLN A 5 18.35 -3.00 5.71
CA GLN A 5 18.21 -3.89 4.54
C GLN A 5 16.85 -3.77 3.86
N LEU A 6 16.75 -2.86 2.89
CA LEU A 6 15.59 -2.74 2.00
C LEU A 6 15.72 -3.69 0.81
N LYS A 7 14.98 -4.80 0.79
CA LYS A 7 14.74 -5.53 -0.46
C LYS A 7 13.51 -4.92 -1.13
N LYS A 8 13.74 -4.14 -2.19
CA LYS A 8 12.69 -3.45 -2.96
C LYS A 8 12.30 -4.26 -4.19
N THR A 9 11.00 -4.44 -4.40
CA THR A 9 10.49 -4.88 -5.72
C THR A 9 9.39 -3.93 -6.14
N ALA A 10 9.50 -3.35 -7.34
CA ALA A 10 8.56 -2.40 -7.90
C ALA A 10 8.04 -2.86 -9.26
N ARG A 11 6.77 -2.56 -9.58
CA ARG A 11 6.16 -2.86 -10.89
C ARG A 11 5.19 -1.77 -11.30
N ARG A 12 5.24 -1.42 -12.58
CA ARG A 12 4.34 -0.48 -13.25
C ARG A 12 3.31 -1.22 -14.09
N GLU A 13 2.04 -0.84 -13.97
CA GLU A 13 0.89 -1.46 -14.63
C GLU A 13 -0.07 -0.38 -15.15
N LEU A 14 -0.69 -0.60 -16.31
CA LEU A 14 -1.63 0.36 -16.90
C LEU A 14 -3.08 0.18 -16.43
N ASN A 15 -3.38 -0.89 -15.68
CA ASN A 15 -4.74 -1.26 -15.30
C ASN A 15 -4.85 -1.59 -13.80
N CYS A 16 -5.60 -0.78 -13.05
CA CYS A 16 -5.80 -1.01 -11.60
C CYS A 16 -6.84 -2.09 -11.27
N GLY A 17 -7.81 -2.33 -12.17
CA GLY A 17 -8.90 -3.30 -11.94
C GLY A 17 -8.43 -4.74 -11.66
N PRO A 18 -7.55 -5.33 -12.49
CA PRO A 18 -7.00 -6.67 -12.23
C PRO A 18 -6.16 -6.78 -10.94
N HIS A 19 -5.73 -5.65 -10.38
CA HIS A 19 -4.88 -5.57 -9.21
C HIS A 19 -5.60 -4.93 -8.03
N SER A 20 -6.91 -5.14 -7.92
CA SER A 20 -7.73 -4.67 -6.81
C SER A 20 -8.83 -5.69 -6.52
N PHE A 21 -9.48 -5.55 -5.37
CA PHE A 21 -10.60 -6.39 -4.95
C PHE A 21 -11.73 -5.56 -4.32
N GLY A 22 -12.88 -6.18 -4.08
CA GLY A 22 -14.01 -5.54 -3.41
C GLY A 22 -14.71 -4.44 -4.23
N GLU A 23 -15.21 -3.42 -3.54
CA GLU A 23 -15.75 -2.20 -4.14
C GLU A 23 -14.68 -1.40 -4.90
N VAL A 24 -13.43 -1.41 -4.44
CA VAL A 24 -12.31 -0.74 -5.12
C VAL A 24 -12.10 -1.30 -6.53
N GLN A 25 -12.19 -2.61 -6.71
CA GLN A 25 -12.17 -3.22 -8.04
C GLN A 25 -13.33 -2.73 -8.91
N ARG A 26 -14.55 -2.67 -8.34
CA ARG A 26 -15.73 -2.16 -9.06
C ARG A 26 -15.61 -0.67 -9.41
N PHE A 27 -14.94 0.10 -8.57
CA PHE A 27 -14.64 1.50 -8.82
C PHE A 27 -13.74 1.64 -10.06
N PHE A 28 -12.66 0.87 -10.15
CA PHE A 28 -11.75 0.93 -11.31
C PHE A 28 -12.37 0.46 -12.63
N LEU A 29 -13.43 -0.35 -12.61
CA LEU A 29 -14.19 -0.69 -13.83
C LEU A 29 -14.92 0.52 -14.43
N ARG A 30 -15.28 1.51 -13.61
CA ARG A 30 -15.99 2.74 -14.05
C ARG A 30 -15.05 3.96 -14.14
N HIS A 31 -13.98 3.94 -13.34
CA HIS A 31 -13.01 5.01 -13.21
C HIS A 31 -11.61 4.41 -13.42
N PRO A 32 -11.21 4.10 -14.67
CA PRO A 32 -9.90 3.54 -14.92
C PRO A 32 -8.80 4.53 -14.51
N CYS A 33 -7.83 4.03 -13.74
CA CYS A 33 -6.61 4.77 -13.47
C CYS A 33 -5.76 4.90 -14.75
N VAL A 34 -4.78 5.80 -14.73
CA VAL A 34 -3.84 6.00 -15.85
C VAL A 34 -2.45 5.44 -15.55
N ASP A 35 -2.15 5.17 -14.28
CA ASP A 35 -0.92 4.50 -13.86
C ASP A 35 -1.14 3.80 -12.52
N LEU A 36 -0.43 2.70 -12.35
CA LEU A 36 -0.32 1.97 -11.10
C LEU A 36 1.14 1.55 -10.91
N ASP A 37 1.78 2.11 -9.90
CA ASP A 37 3.03 1.58 -9.38
C ASP A 37 2.77 0.87 -8.07
N ARG A 38 3.39 -0.29 -7.88
CA ARG A 38 3.32 -1.04 -6.63
C ARG A 38 4.71 -1.43 -6.19
N MET A 39 4.95 -1.35 -4.89
CA MET A 39 6.22 -1.71 -4.26
C MET A 39 5.98 -2.57 -3.02
N MET A 40 6.88 -3.50 -2.78
CA MET A 40 7.03 -4.17 -1.48
C MET A 40 8.45 -3.91 -0.96
N VAL A 41 8.56 -3.57 0.32
CA VAL A 41 9.83 -3.44 1.05
C VAL A 41 9.78 -4.20 2.37
N THR A 42 10.91 -4.77 2.77
CA THR A 42 11.10 -5.31 4.11
C THR A 42 11.97 -4.38 4.94
N VAL A 43 11.65 -4.26 6.23
CA VAL A 43 12.27 -3.32 7.17
C VAL A 43 12.63 -4.05 8.43
N ASP A 44 13.89 -3.97 8.85
CA ASP A 44 14.30 -4.39 10.19
C ASP A 44 14.08 -3.24 11.19
N ASP A 45 13.42 -3.53 12.30
CA ASP A 45 13.14 -2.53 13.33
C ASP A 45 14.35 -2.28 14.27
N GLY A 46 15.40 -3.08 14.15
CA GLY A 46 16.60 -3.05 14.98
C GLY A 46 16.48 -3.78 16.32
N ALA A 47 15.28 -4.32 16.64
CA ALA A 47 15.01 -5.17 17.79
C ALA A 47 14.92 -6.67 17.42
N GLY A 48 15.26 -7.01 16.16
CA GLY A 48 15.22 -8.37 15.64
C GLY A 48 13.87 -8.77 15.01
N ASN A 49 12.96 -7.81 14.80
CA ASN A 49 11.75 -8.05 14.02
C ASN A 49 11.93 -7.54 12.58
N THR A 50 11.22 -8.18 11.65
CA THR A 50 11.13 -7.74 10.26
C THR A 50 9.67 -7.39 9.95
N ILE A 51 9.47 -6.23 9.32
CA ILE A 51 8.18 -5.71 8.88
C ILE A 51 8.15 -5.73 7.36
N ALA A 52 7.10 -6.30 6.78
CA ALA A 52 6.80 -6.12 5.36
C ALA A 52 5.91 -4.89 5.20
N VAL A 53 6.27 -3.99 4.28
CA VAL A 53 5.50 -2.81 3.93
C VAL A 53 5.22 -2.83 2.45
N SER A 54 3.94 -2.77 2.12
CA SER A 54 3.44 -2.66 0.76
C SER A 54 3.01 -1.23 0.49
N VAL A 55 3.29 -0.74 -0.71
CA VAL A 55 2.91 0.61 -1.15
C VAL A 55 2.35 0.55 -2.56
N ALA A 56 1.23 1.22 -2.81
CA ALA A 56 0.65 1.39 -4.12
C ALA A 56 0.44 2.88 -4.43
N TRP A 57 0.90 3.32 -5.59
CA TRP A 57 0.68 4.65 -6.14
C TRP A 57 -0.32 4.54 -7.28
N VAL A 58 -1.53 5.04 -7.04
CA VAL A 58 -2.61 5.01 -8.02
C VAL A 58 -2.77 6.40 -8.61
N GLN A 59 -2.44 6.53 -9.89
CA GLN A 59 -2.60 7.77 -10.62
C GLN A 59 -3.97 7.77 -11.33
N MET A 60 -4.87 8.66 -10.89
CA MET A 60 -6.17 8.86 -11.53
C MET A 60 -6.11 9.95 -12.61
N PRO A 61 -7.02 9.92 -13.60
CA PRO A 61 -7.05 10.98 -14.63
C PRO A 61 -7.51 12.33 -14.05
N ARG A 62 -8.35 12.31 -13.00
CA ARG A 62 -8.93 13.50 -12.34
C ARG A 62 -8.70 13.49 -10.83
N ALA A 63 -8.57 14.68 -10.25
CA ALA A 63 -8.38 14.83 -8.80
C ALA A 63 -9.63 14.45 -8.00
N SER A 64 -10.82 14.66 -8.56
CA SER A 64 -12.08 14.19 -7.96
C SER A 64 -12.09 12.67 -7.83
N GLU A 65 -11.72 11.94 -8.89
CA GLU A 65 -11.67 10.48 -8.87
C GLU A 65 -10.60 9.93 -7.92
N ALA A 66 -9.46 10.62 -7.79
CA ALA A 66 -8.48 10.28 -6.74
C ALA A 66 -9.04 10.49 -5.33
N SER A 67 -9.80 11.57 -5.12
CA SER A 67 -10.46 11.82 -3.84
C SER A 67 -11.54 10.79 -3.54
N ASP A 68 -12.29 10.37 -4.55
CA ASP A 68 -13.32 9.33 -4.45
C ASP A 68 -12.69 7.97 -4.14
N LEU A 69 -11.58 7.64 -4.80
CA LEU A 69 -10.80 6.44 -4.51
C LEU A 69 -10.30 6.45 -3.07
N LYS A 70 -9.66 7.53 -2.60
CA LYS A 70 -9.18 7.65 -1.21
C LYS A 70 -10.31 7.37 -0.20
N ARG A 71 -11.45 8.03 -0.36
CA ARG A 71 -12.61 7.82 0.54
C ARG A 71 -13.12 6.38 0.52
N LEU A 72 -12.99 5.69 -0.61
CA LEU A 72 -13.37 4.29 -0.72
C LEU A 72 -12.38 3.39 0.03
N VAL A 73 -11.07 3.54 -0.21
CA VAL A 73 -10.04 2.69 0.42
C VAL A 73 -9.87 2.95 1.91
N ASP A 74 -10.17 4.16 2.40
CA ASP A 74 -10.16 4.51 3.83
C ASP A 74 -11.36 3.95 4.59
N LYS A 75 -12.36 3.38 3.89
CA LYS A 75 -13.54 2.80 4.51
C LYS A 75 -13.35 1.30 4.65
N ASP A 76 -13.51 0.80 5.88
CA ASP A 76 -13.44 -0.63 6.17
C ASP A 76 -14.39 -1.47 5.30
N GLY A 77 -13.88 -2.61 4.83
CA GLY A 77 -14.67 -3.62 4.12
C GLY A 77 -14.95 -3.32 2.65
N THR A 78 -14.50 -2.19 2.09
CA THR A 78 -14.69 -1.84 0.67
C THR A 78 -13.64 -2.47 -0.24
N GLY A 79 -12.60 -3.08 0.31
CA GLY A 79 -11.48 -3.67 -0.43
C GLY A 79 -10.32 -2.69 -0.66
N ASN A 80 -9.32 -3.13 -1.41
CA ASN A 80 -8.09 -2.35 -1.63
C ASN A 80 -7.41 -2.71 -2.96
N VAL A 81 -6.32 -2.03 -3.28
CA VAL A 81 -5.34 -2.47 -4.29
C VAL A 81 -4.58 -3.67 -3.74
N VAL A 82 -4.42 -4.71 -4.55
CA VAL A 82 -3.72 -5.94 -4.19
C VAL A 82 -2.25 -5.64 -3.97
N LEU A 83 -1.73 -6.16 -2.87
CA LEU A 83 -0.33 -6.00 -2.50
C LEU A 83 0.58 -6.80 -3.44
N PHE A 84 1.79 -6.30 -3.63
CA PHE A 84 2.69 -6.82 -4.67
C PHE A 84 3.37 -8.14 -4.27
N GLY A 85 3.35 -9.13 -5.19
CA GLY A 85 4.16 -10.36 -5.13
C GLY A 85 3.69 -11.42 -4.14
N GLU A 86 4.47 -12.49 -4.00
CA GLU A 86 4.37 -13.39 -2.85
C GLU A 86 4.77 -12.59 -1.62
N ALA A 87 3.79 -12.19 -0.79
CA ALA A 87 4.07 -11.60 0.50
C ALA A 87 5.07 -12.51 1.25
N PRO A 88 6.07 -11.95 1.97
CA PRO A 88 7.04 -12.78 2.67
C PRO A 88 6.32 -13.81 3.54
N PRO A 89 6.80 -15.07 3.61
CA PRO A 89 6.14 -16.10 4.41
C PRO A 89 5.84 -15.62 5.84
N GLY A 90 4.60 -15.81 6.29
CA GLY A 90 4.15 -15.34 7.60
C GLY A 90 3.55 -13.92 7.62
N SER A 91 3.70 -13.14 6.54
CA SER A 91 3.07 -11.83 6.43
C SER A 91 1.58 -11.97 6.14
N ARG A 92 0.76 -11.35 6.97
CA ARG A 92 -0.69 -11.25 6.75
C ARG A 92 -1.11 -9.80 6.82
N PHE A 93 -1.46 -9.27 5.66
CA PHE A 93 -2.10 -7.98 5.52
C PHE A 93 -3.60 -8.13 5.83
N THR A 94 -4.09 -7.28 6.73
CA THR A 94 -5.41 -7.38 7.36
C THR A 94 -6.25 -6.12 7.18
N GLY A 95 -5.65 -5.04 6.69
CA GLY A 95 -6.19 -3.68 6.68
C GLY A 95 -5.98 -2.91 8.00
N LYS A 96 -5.43 -3.53 9.05
CA LYS A 96 -5.30 -2.88 10.36
C LYS A 96 -4.21 -1.80 10.42
N ASN A 97 -2.99 -2.12 9.96
CA ASN A 97 -1.87 -1.18 9.94
C ASN A 97 -1.77 -0.62 8.53
N TYR A 98 -2.62 0.37 8.28
CA TYR A 98 -2.90 0.92 6.98
C TYR A 98 -2.85 2.45 7.07
N ASP A 99 -2.33 3.09 6.03
CA ASP A 99 -2.54 4.52 5.83
C ASP A 99 -2.67 4.85 4.34
N SER A 100 -3.27 6.00 4.04
CA SER A 100 -3.33 6.50 2.67
C SER A 100 -3.22 8.01 2.59
N ARG A 101 -2.58 8.48 1.52
CA ARG A 101 -2.34 9.90 1.25
C ARG A 101 -2.85 10.28 -0.11
N LEU A 102 -3.51 11.44 -0.19
CA LEU A 102 -3.95 12.03 -1.44
C LEU A 102 -3.04 13.20 -1.81
N ALA A 103 -2.53 13.19 -3.05
CA ALA A 103 -1.77 14.28 -3.62
C ALA A 103 -2.30 14.61 -5.03
N LYS A 104 -3.21 15.59 -5.12
CA LYS A 104 -3.89 15.98 -6.36
C LYS A 104 -4.62 14.80 -7.01
N LYS A 105 -3.98 14.14 -7.97
CA LYS A 105 -4.51 13.04 -8.76
C LYS A 105 -3.94 11.67 -8.36
N LEU A 106 -2.99 11.67 -7.42
CA LEU A 106 -2.29 10.49 -6.95
C LEU A 106 -2.85 10.09 -5.59
N VAL A 107 -3.18 8.81 -5.42
CA VAL A 107 -3.45 8.20 -4.12
C VAL A 107 -2.30 7.24 -3.80
N VAL A 108 -1.66 7.45 -2.66
CA VAL A 108 -0.68 6.51 -2.11
C VAL A 108 -1.37 5.71 -1.04
N ILE A 109 -1.25 4.39 -1.11
CA ILE A 109 -1.85 3.45 -0.16
C ILE A 109 -0.72 2.60 0.39
N ALA A 110 -0.61 2.51 1.71
CA ALA A 110 0.38 1.66 2.35
C ALA A 110 -0.27 0.72 3.36
N GLU A 111 0.28 -0.47 3.47
CA GLU A 111 -0.07 -1.41 4.54
C GLU A 111 1.18 -2.11 5.05
N SER A 112 1.26 -2.34 6.35
CA SER A 112 2.34 -3.08 6.99
C SER A 112 1.86 -4.34 7.70
N ALA A 113 2.73 -5.36 7.70
CA ALA A 113 2.50 -6.61 8.38
C ALA A 113 3.80 -7.14 9.00
N PRO A 114 3.74 -7.88 10.12
CA PRO A 114 4.88 -8.64 10.61
C PRO A 114 5.32 -9.68 9.57
N ALA A 115 6.59 -9.65 9.19
CA ALA A 115 7.21 -10.71 8.37
C ALA A 115 7.99 -11.70 9.25
N SER A 116 8.63 -11.21 10.32
CA SER A 116 9.30 -12.04 11.33
C SER A 116 9.20 -11.37 12.71
N GLY A 117 9.24 -12.18 13.77
CA GLY A 117 9.14 -11.68 15.14
C GLY A 117 7.75 -11.17 15.51
N ARG A 118 7.70 -10.23 16.46
CA ARG A 118 6.46 -9.63 17.00
C ARG A 118 6.65 -8.11 17.17
N PRO A 119 6.74 -7.35 16.06
CA PRO A 119 6.82 -5.89 16.14
C PRO A 119 5.58 -5.33 16.85
N SER A 120 5.74 -4.22 17.56
CA SER A 120 4.62 -3.56 18.23
C SER A 120 3.66 -2.94 17.21
N GLU A 121 2.40 -2.76 17.59
CA GLU A 121 1.39 -2.09 16.75
C GLU A 121 1.84 -0.68 16.37
N ALA A 122 2.37 0.09 17.32
CA ALA A 122 2.92 1.42 17.05
C ALA A 122 4.07 1.41 16.02
N THR A 123 4.88 0.35 15.99
CA THR A 123 5.95 0.20 14.98
C THR A 123 5.38 -0.06 13.59
N LEU A 124 4.32 -0.88 13.50
CA LEU A 124 3.63 -1.18 12.24
C LEU A 124 2.90 0.06 11.69
N GLU A 125 2.27 0.83 12.57
CA GLU A 125 1.64 2.12 12.25
C GLU A 125 2.67 3.15 11.77
N THR A 126 3.76 3.34 12.52
CA THR A 126 4.85 4.24 12.09
C THR A 126 5.42 3.86 10.71
N ALA A 127 5.45 2.56 10.39
CA ALA A 127 5.96 2.10 9.10
C ALA A 127 5.06 2.54 7.93
N VAL A 128 3.73 2.56 8.10
CA VAL A 128 2.81 3.01 7.04
C VAL A 128 2.75 4.53 6.93
N ASP A 129 2.80 5.26 8.05
CA ASP A 129 2.86 6.72 8.06
C ASP A 129 4.05 7.25 7.24
N VAL A 130 5.21 6.59 7.38
CA VAL A 130 6.40 6.93 6.60
C VAL A 130 6.25 6.50 5.14
N ALA A 131 5.65 5.33 4.89
CA ALA A 131 5.57 4.75 3.56
C ALA A 131 4.62 5.51 2.61
N VAL A 132 3.54 6.11 3.12
CA VAL A 132 2.64 6.93 2.28
C VAL A 132 3.29 8.22 1.77
N GLU A 133 4.38 8.66 2.40
CA GLU A 133 5.17 9.81 1.98
C GLU A 133 6.26 9.46 0.95
N PHE A 134 6.43 8.18 0.62
CA PHE A 134 7.41 7.78 -0.37
C PHE A 134 7.06 8.32 -1.77
N PRO A 135 8.07 8.78 -2.54
CA PRO A 135 7.86 9.12 -3.94
C PRO A 135 7.53 7.84 -4.73
N ALA A 136 6.74 8.00 -5.79
CA ALA A 136 6.57 6.95 -6.78
C ALA A 136 7.95 6.61 -7.40
N PRO A 137 8.22 5.33 -7.70
CA PRO A 137 9.51 4.86 -8.23
C PRO A 137 9.85 5.39 -9.63
#